data_AF-A0A0M0BL68-F1
#
_entry.id   AF-A0A0M0BL68-F1
#
_cell.length_a   1.000
_cell.length_b   1.000
_cell.length_c   1.000
_cell.angle_alpha   90.00
_cell.angle_beta   90.00
_cell.angle_gamma   90.00
#
_symmetry.space_group_name_H-M   'P 1'
#
loop_
_entity.id
_entity.type
_entity.pdbx_description
1 polymer ?
#
loop_
_entity_poly.entity_id
_entity_poly.type
_entity_poly.pdbx_seq_one_letter_code
_entity_poly.pdbx_strand_id
1 'polypeptide(L)'
;MDTFELVRLFVNKTLVTTEARRRGNPGYPRLHAVRLPVYAKLARIETDKGLIRHLTKNHHVVRGLRLRWIPHRTTIGRWWRRYETLLKAVFEQLAGLLQHPLPFRLLVVDSTPLEDRRDP
;
A
#
# COMPACT_ATOMS: atom_id res chain seq x y z
N MET A 1 11.88 6.44 0.12
CA MET A 1 10.84 5.45 0.45
C MET A 1 9.76 5.56 -0.60
N ASP A 2 9.52 4.51 -1.37
CA ASP A 2 8.55 4.55 -2.47
C ASP A 2 7.12 4.51 -1.94
N THR A 3 6.17 5.13 -2.67
CA THR A 3 4.76 5.22 -2.23
C THR A 3 4.15 3.85 -1.90
N PHE A 4 4.53 2.79 -2.62
CA PHE A 4 4.03 1.44 -2.36
C PHE A 4 4.58 0.84 -1.06
N GLU A 5 5.78 1.23 -0.64
CA GLU A 5 6.38 0.80 0.63
C GLU A 5 5.63 1.43 1.80
N LEU A 6 5.30 2.72 1.67
CA LEU A 6 4.46 3.44 2.63
C LEU A 6 3.13 2.71 2.83
N VAL A 7 2.44 2.45 1.72
CA VAL A 7 1.16 1.71 1.75
C VAL A 7 1.33 0.33 2.36
N ARG A 8 2.42 -0.38 2.06
CA ARG A 8 2.67 -1.72 2.60
C ARG A 8 2.85 -1.71 4.11
N LEU A 9 3.56 -0.72 4.64
CA LEU A 9 3.85 -0.55 6.07
C LEU A 9 2.59 -0.15 6.86
N PHE A 10 1.90 0.89 6.40
CA PHE A 10 0.74 1.44 7.10
C PHE A 10 -0.53 0.59 6.90
N VAL A 11 -0.83 0.18 5.67
CA VAL A 11 -2.00 -0.65 5.38
C VAL A 11 -1.61 -2.12 5.51
N ASN A 12 -1.65 -2.61 6.74
CA ASN A 12 -1.29 -3.99 7.09
C ASN A 12 -2.52 -4.78 7.58
N LYS A 13 -2.31 -6.02 7.99
CA LYS A 13 -3.41 -6.89 8.42
C LYS A 13 -4.11 -6.38 9.69
N THR A 14 -3.40 -5.75 10.62
CA THR A 14 -3.99 -5.27 11.88
C THR A 14 -4.94 -4.11 11.64
N LEU A 15 -4.61 -3.24 10.68
CA LEU A 15 -5.48 -2.13 10.25
C LEU A 15 -6.70 -2.62 9.46
N VAL A 16 -6.59 -3.72 8.72
CA VAL A 16 -7.62 -4.21 7.78
C VAL A 16 -8.44 -5.40 8.32
N THR A 17 -8.36 -5.76 9.61
CA THR A 17 -9.16 -6.85 10.22
C THR A 17 -10.26 -6.38 11.16
N THR A 18 -11.52 -6.75 10.86
CA THR A 18 -12.58 -7.28 11.77
C THR A 18 -13.92 -7.50 11.04
N GLU A 19 -13.98 -8.26 9.94
CA GLU A 19 -15.25 -8.90 9.55
C GLU A 19 -15.01 -10.34 9.09
N ALA A 20 -15.94 -11.22 9.45
CA ALA A 20 -15.88 -12.64 9.15
C ALA A 20 -15.64 -12.89 7.65
N ARG A 21 -14.79 -13.88 7.35
CA ARG A 21 -14.61 -14.37 5.99
C ARG A 21 -15.98 -14.75 5.42
N ARG A 22 -16.40 -14.09 4.34
CA ARG A 22 -17.66 -14.44 3.65
C ARG A 22 -17.62 -15.87 3.15
N ARG A 23 -18.78 -16.53 3.19
CA ARG A 23 -19.04 -17.82 2.54
C ARG A 23 -19.06 -17.61 1.02
N GLY A 24 -18.21 -18.32 0.27
CA GLY A 24 -18.09 -18.22 -1.20
C GLY A 24 -16.65 -18.03 -1.69
N ASN A 25 -16.48 -17.87 -3.01
CA ASN A 25 -15.16 -17.77 -3.64
C ASN A 25 -14.47 -16.46 -3.20
N PRO A 26 -13.28 -16.49 -2.59
CA PRO A 26 -12.76 -15.38 -1.78
C PRO A 26 -12.33 -14.13 -2.57
N GLY A 27 -12.38 -14.17 -3.90
CA GLY A 27 -11.97 -13.05 -4.76
C GLY A 27 -10.59 -12.53 -4.39
N TYR A 28 -10.40 -11.20 -4.41
CA TYR A 28 -9.18 -10.59 -3.90
C TYR A 28 -9.25 -10.42 -2.38
N PRO A 29 -8.14 -10.65 -1.65
CA PRO A 29 -8.07 -10.35 -0.23
C PRO A 29 -8.44 -8.90 0.06
N ARG A 30 -9.22 -8.65 1.13
CA ARG A 30 -9.63 -7.31 1.57
C ARG A 30 -8.43 -6.36 1.72
N LEU A 31 -7.32 -6.87 2.27
CA LEU A 31 -6.07 -6.13 2.39
C LEU A 31 -5.60 -5.53 1.06
N HIS A 32 -5.67 -6.32 -0.02
CA HIS A 32 -5.27 -5.88 -1.35
C HIS A 32 -6.26 -4.86 -1.91
N ALA A 33 -7.55 -5.08 -1.64
CA ALA A 33 -8.63 -4.19 -2.03
C ALA A 33 -8.60 -2.82 -1.34
N VAL A 34 -7.92 -2.71 -0.20
CA VAL A 34 -7.69 -1.43 0.50
C VAL A 34 -6.36 -0.80 0.08
N ARG A 35 -5.28 -1.60 0.00
CA ARG A 35 -3.94 -1.12 -0.39
C ARG A 35 -3.94 -0.39 -1.72
N LEU A 36 -4.59 -0.96 -2.73
CA LEU A 36 -4.51 -0.40 -4.07
C LEU A 36 -5.20 0.97 -4.19
N PRO A 37 -6.42 1.18 -3.68
CA PRO A 37 -7.02 2.51 -3.60
C PRO A 37 -6.18 3.53 -2.81
N VAL A 38 -5.62 3.13 -1.66
CA VAL A 38 -4.77 4.03 -0.85
C VAL A 38 -3.52 4.43 -1.64
N TYR A 39 -2.88 3.47 -2.30
CA TYR A 39 -1.77 3.73 -3.21
C TYR A 39 -2.15 4.73 -4.31
N ALA A 40 -3.30 4.53 -4.95
CA ALA A 40 -3.75 5.42 -6.03
C ALA A 40 -3.91 6.87 -5.55
N LYS A 41 -4.48 7.11 -4.35
CA LYS A 41 -4.56 8.46 -3.78
C LYS A 41 -3.19 9.05 -3.48
N LEU A 42 -2.32 8.30 -2.82
CA LEU A 42 -0.99 8.78 -2.47
C LEU A 42 -0.10 9.03 -3.70
N ALA A 43 -0.26 8.22 -4.75
CA ALA A 43 0.42 8.40 -6.03
C ALA A 43 -0.26 9.44 -6.93
N ARG A 44 -1.32 10.11 -6.45
CA ARG A 44 -2.12 11.11 -7.17
C ARG A 44 -2.66 10.63 -8.52
N ILE A 45 -3.05 9.35 -8.59
CA ILE A 45 -3.67 8.74 -9.76
C ILE A 45 -5.19 8.76 -9.58
N GLU A 46 -5.87 9.62 -10.33
CA GLU A 46 -7.28 9.95 -10.10
C GLU A 46 -8.27 9.01 -10.78
N THR A 47 -7.83 8.28 -11.81
CA THR A 47 -8.72 7.42 -12.61
C THR A 47 -8.31 5.95 -12.55
N ASP A 48 -9.29 5.05 -12.49
CA ASP A 48 -9.04 3.60 -12.52
C ASP A 48 -8.30 3.16 -13.79
N LYS A 49 -8.58 3.82 -14.93
CA LYS A 49 -7.86 3.59 -16.19
C LYS A 49 -6.40 4.04 -16.11
N GLY A 50 -6.15 5.21 -15.52
CA GLY A 50 -4.80 5.70 -15.25
C GLY A 50 -4.03 4.77 -14.33
N LEU A 51 -4.69 4.26 -13.29
CA LEU A 51 -4.10 3.32 -12.33
C LEU A 51 -3.68 2.01 -12.99
N ILE A 52 -4.54 1.43 -13.84
CA ILE A 52 -4.17 0.21 -14.57
C ILE A 52 -2.99 0.48 -15.50
N ARG A 53 -3.04 1.56 -16.30
CA ARG A 53 -1.94 1.94 -17.18
C ARG A 53 -0.63 2.09 -16.41
N HIS A 54 -0.69 2.71 -15.23
CA HIS A 54 0.45 2.88 -14.35
C HIS A 54 1.00 1.55 -13.84
N LEU A 55 0.14 0.66 -13.34
CA LEU A 55 0.55 -0.66 -12.82
C LEU A 55 1.11 -1.57 -13.91
N THR A 56 0.59 -1.49 -15.14
CA THR A 56 1.12 -2.23 -16.29
C THR A 56 2.52 -1.76 -16.65
N LYS A 57 2.80 -0.45 -16.57
CA LYS A 57 4.15 0.08 -16.80
C LYS A 57 5.10 -0.21 -15.64
N ASN A 58 4.58 -0.25 -14.41
CA ASN A 58 5.36 -0.34 -13.18
C ASN A 58 5.07 -1.64 -12.43
N HIS A 59 5.43 -2.78 -13.03
CA HIS A 59 5.17 -4.10 -12.44
C HIS A 59 5.81 -4.30 -11.04
N HIS A 60 6.90 -3.60 -10.73
CA HIS A 60 7.51 -3.62 -9.39
C HIS A 60 6.55 -3.09 -8.31
N VAL A 61 5.69 -2.12 -8.62
CA VAL A 61 4.65 -1.61 -7.69
C VAL A 61 3.63 -2.68 -7.37
N VAL A 62 3.20 -3.46 -8.38
CA VAL A 62 2.25 -4.57 -8.20
C VAL A 62 2.82 -5.58 -7.20
N ARG A 63 4.11 -5.94 -7.36
CA ARG A 63 4.82 -6.82 -6.44
C ARG A 63 4.99 -6.18 -5.05
N GLY A 64 5.33 -4.90 -4.99
CA GLY A 64 5.51 -4.13 -3.75
C GLY A 64 4.25 -4.06 -2.90
N LEU A 65 3.08 -3.89 -3.53
CA LEU A 65 1.76 -3.92 -2.88
C LEU A 65 1.31 -5.35 -2.49
N ARG A 66 2.07 -6.37 -2.88
CA ARG A 66 1.78 -7.81 -2.75
C ARG A 66 0.53 -8.26 -3.53
N LEU A 67 0.26 -7.63 -4.67
CA LEU A 67 -0.79 -8.05 -5.59
C LEU A 67 -0.29 -9.20 -6.46
N ARG A 68 -1.10 -10.26 -6.60
CA ARG A 68 -0.75 -11.41 -7.47
C ARG A 68 -0.91 -11.08 -8.95
N TRP A 69 -1.91 -10.26 -9.29
CA TRP A 69 -2.18 -9.80 -10.65
C TRP A 69 -2.85 -8.41 -10.60
N ILE A 70 -2.83 -7.70 -11.73
CA ILE A 70 -3.44 -6.37 -11.85
C ILE A 70 -4.96 -6.53 -11.90
N PRO A 71 -5.73 -5.90 -10.98
CA PRO A 71 -7.18 -6.01 -11.00
C PRO A 71 -7.81 -5.30 -12.20
N HIS A 72 -8.92 -5.86 -12.69
CA HIS A 72 -9.69 -5.22 -13.75
C HIS A 72 -10.31 -3.90 -13.28
N ARG A 73 -10.50 -2.93 -14.19
CA ARG A 73 -10.98 -1.56 -13.85
C ARG A 73 -12.27 -1.56 -13.04
N THR A 74 -13.20 -2.43 -13.40
CA THR A 74 -14.50 -2.56 -12.72
C THR A 74 -14.36 -3.13 -11.31
N THR A 75 -13.33 -3.94 -11.06
CA THR A 75 -13.02 -4.47 -9.73
C THR A 75 -12.52 -3.35 -8.83
N ILE A 76 -11.63 -2.50 -9.34
CA ILE A 76 -11.11 -1.33 -8.62
C ILE A 76 -12.25 -0.36 -8.29
N GLY A 77 -13.07 -0.01 -9.29
CA GLY A 77 -14.27 0.83 -9.10
C GLY A 77 -15.22 0.29 -8.02
N ARG A 78 -15.41 -1.04 -7.96
CA ARG A 78 -16.20 -1.68 -6.91
C ARG A 78 -15.56 -1.58 -5.53
N TRP A 79 -14.24 -1.58 -5.41
CA TRP A 79 -13.55 -1.45 -4.14
C TRP A 79 -13.69 -0.06 -3.54
N TRP A 80 -13.61 1.00 -4.35
CA TRP A 80 -13.85 2.36 -3.90
C TRP A 80 -15.19 2.50 -3.19
N ARG A 81 -16.26 1.99 -3.81
CA ARG A 81 -17.62 2.03 -3.26
C ARG A 81 -17.78 1.10 -2.07
N ARG A 82 -17.29 -0.14 -2.20
CA ARG A 82 -17.48 -1.18 -1.17
C ARG A 82 -16.76 -0.87 0.12
N TYR A 83 -15.57 -0.28 0.04
CA TYR A 83 -14.71 -0.04 1.19
C TYR A 83 -14.61 1.43 1.54
N GLU A 84 -15.54 2.28 1.08
CA GLU A 84 -15.53 3.73 1.28
C GLU A 84 -15.30 4.11 2.75
N THR A 85 -16.10 3.55 3.67
CA THR A 85 -15.97 3.79 5.12
C THR A 85 -14.60 3.39 5.65
N LEU A 86 -14.09 2.23 5.24
CA LEU A 86 -12.79 1.74 5.67
C LEU A 86 -11.66 2.61 5.10
N LEU A 87 -11.77 3.00 3.83
CA LEU A 87 -10.80 3.87 3.16
C LEU A 87 -10.75 5.24 3.84
N LYS A 88 -11.90 5.81 4.19
CA LYS A 88 -11.96 7.05 4.96
C LYS A 88 -11.19 6.93 6.28
N ALA A 89 -11.44 5.89 7.07
CA ALA A 89 -10.71 5.64 8.32
C ALA A 89 -9.19 5.46 8.10
N VAL A 90 -8.80 4.74 7.05
CA VAL A 90 -7.37 4.58 6.69
C VAL A 90 -6.73 5.93 6.35
N PHE A 91 -7.42 6.78 5.58
CA PHE A 91 -6.91 8.09 5.20
C PHE A 91 -6.84 9.05 6.39
N GLU A 92 -7.81 9.02 7.31
CA GLU A 92 -7.78 9.82 8.54
C GLU A 92 -6.58 9.41 9.44
N GLN A 93 -6.34 8.11 9.60
CA GLN A 93 -5.18 7.62 10.34
C GLN A 93 -3.85 8.02 9.68
N LEU A 94 -3.76 7.89 8.35
CA LEU A 94 -2.58 8.35 7.60
C LEU A 94 -2.36 9.87 7.76
N ALA A 95 -3.43 10.67 7.69
CA ALA A 95 -3.34 12.11 7.89
C ALA A 95 -2.86 12.46 9.31
N GLY A 96 -3.41 11.80 10.34
CA GLY A 96 -2.97 11.99 11.73
C GLY A 96 -1.49 11.65 11.93
N LEU A 97 -1.02 10.54 11.34
CA LEU A 97 0.38 10.15 11.38
C LEU A 97 1.32 11.15 10.68
N LEU A 98 0.87 11.74 9.57
CA LEU A 98 1.63 12.77 8.84
C LEU A 98 1.61 14.14 9.53
N GLN A 99 0.60 14.42 10.36
CA GLN A 99 0.48 15.68 11.11
C GLN A 99 1.37 15.73 12.35
N HIS A 100 1.69 14.58 12.95
CA HIS A 100 2.70 14.54 14.00
C HIS A 100 4.09 14.77 13.37
N PRO A 101 4.97 15.60 13.98
CA PRO A 101 6.37 15.65 13.60
C PRO A 101 6.95 14.27 13.94
N LEU A 102 6.90 13.37 12.98
CA LEU A 102 7.41 12.02 13.15
C LEU A 102 8.88 12.19 13.54
N PRO A 103 9.32 11.70 14.71
CA PRO A 103 10.74 11.50 14.97
C PRO A 103 11.17 10.28 14.16
N PHE A 104 10.89 10.26 12.86
CA PHE A 104 11.67 9.46 11.95
C PHE A 104 13.04 10.12 11.95
N ARG A 105 13.87 9.76 12.94
CA ARG A 105 15.29 9.65 12.70
C ARG A 105 15.37 8.76 11.47
N LEU A 106 15.59 9.39 10.33
CA LEU A 106 16.20 8.75 9.19
C LEU A 106 17.43 8.11 9.80
N LEU A 107 17.31 6.82 10.11
CA LEU A 107 18.44 6.00 10.48
C LEU A 107 19.16 5.80 9.15
N VAL A 108 19.80 6.88 8.69
CA VAL A 108 20.96 6.80 7.84
C VAL A 108 21.87 5.92 8.68
N VAL A 109 21.90 4.64 8.35
CA VAL A 109 23.00 3.77 8.75
C VAL A 109 24.18 4.46 8.12
N ASP A 110 24.82 5.33 8.90
CA ASP A 110 26.08 5.93 8.53
C ASP A 110 26.93 4.74 8.10
N SER A 111 27.39 4.75 6.86
CA SER A 111 28.22 3.72 6.25
C SER A 111 29.58 3.74 6.94
N THR A 112 29.57 3.45 8.24
CA THR A 112 30.71 3.06 9.03
C THR A 112 31.20 1.82 8.31
N PRO A 113 32.36 1.85 7.65
CA PRO A 113 32.86 0.67 6.98
C PRO A 113 32.94 -0.42 8.06
N LEU A 114 32.28 -1.56 7.82
CA LEU A 114 32.56 -2.74 8.63
C LEU A 114 34.05 -3.01 8.44
N GLU A 115 34.82 -3.04 9.53
CA GLU A 115 36.22 -3.47 9.49
C GLU A 115 36.26 -4.86 8.83
N ASP A 116 36.81 -4.90 7.63
CA ASP A 116 37.06 -6.14 6.93
C ASP A 116 38.19 -6.85 7.68
N ARG A 117 37.87 -7.95 8.36
CA ARG A 117 38.88 -8.78 9.05
C ARG A 117 39.78 -9.56 8.07
N ARG A 118 39.76 -9.22 6.78
CA ARG A 118 40.54 -9.83 5.71
C ARG A 118 41.18 -8.78 4.81
N ASP A 119 41.85 -7.79 5.39
CA ASP A 119 42.99 -7.17 4.70
C ASP A 119 44.28 -7.88 5.13
N PRO A 120 44.94 -8.66 4.24
CA PRO A 120 46.34 -9.05 4.39
C PRO A 120 47.32 -7.92 4.06
#